data_AF-A0A5J5I2I1-F1
#
_entry.id   AF-A0A5J5I2I1-F1
#
_cell.length_a   1.000
_cell.length_b   1.000
_cell.length_c   1.000
_cell.angle_alpha   90.00
_cell.angle_beta   90.00
_cell.angle_gamma   90.00
#
_symmetry.space_group_name_H-M   'P 1'
#
loop_
_entity.id
_entity.type
_entity.pdbx_description
1 polymer ?
#
loop_
_entity_poly.entity_id
_entity_poly.type
_entity_poly.pdbx_seq_one_letter_code
_entity_poly.pdbx_strand_id
1 'polypeptide(L)'
;MSAFRWSDRHGVDHDLAHYQPIIDEVSAIEAEVDAQLTGLESADRAVRDQARAAIDKRRHRLVQLHADILRWNNHAEAEMRSAATALAGQIDTLSAALKDMRLLVGLHDEHARLLHDSRDAPDQRQATLAGPATPRQMLALALTHGTMKPQTPTRAEAWAWLISQPRFHRSPVSDGGWFAWVDPAGHSHRLHDPLPIERMGITLLVQLETLRDELRAEQPLDTLFLQVERGLALFDMVNVLKADLERFDREAEARDLAACKAYAADWRSRRTMS
;
A
#
# COMPACT_ATOMS: atom_id res chain seq x y z
N MET A 1 -13.69 -11.37 10.55
CA MET A 1 -13.90 -10.43 11.68
C MET A 1 -15.15 -10.89 12.40
N SER A 2 -15.03 -11.33 13.65
CA SER A 2 -16.18 -11.72 14.47
C SER A 2 -16.79 -10.46 15.08
N ALA A 3 -18.09 -10.24 14.91
CA ALA A 3 -18.75 -9.08 15.50
C ALA A 3 -18.68 -9.11 17.04
N PHE A 4 -18.62 -7.94 17.67
CA PHE A 4 -18.72 -7.83 19.12
C PHE A 4 -20.17 -8.02 19.56
N ARG A 5 -20.44 -9.13 20.24
CA ARG A 5 -21.77 -9.41 20.78
C ARG A 5 -21.98 -8.76 22.15
N TRP A 6 -23.03 -7.96 22.25
CA TRP A 6 -23.42 -7.20 23.45
C TRP A 6 -24.91 -7.39 23.75
N SER A 7 -25.29 -7.46 25.02
CA SER A 7 -26.69 -7.57 25.42
C SER A 7 -27.16 -6.27 26.06
N ASP A 8 -28.26 -5.72 25.56
CA ASP A 8 -28.84 -4.48 26.09
C ASP A 8 -29.55 -4.69 27.45
N ARG A 9 -30.03 -3.61 28.07
CA ARG A 9 -30.79 -3.67 29.33
C ARG A 9 -32.07 -4.50 29.28
N HIS A 10 -32.57 -4.84 28.10
CA HIS A 10 -33.75 -5.66 27.88
C HIS A 10 -33.40 -7.14 27.65
N GLY A 11 -32.11 -7.49 27.63
CA GLY A 11 -31.62 -8.84 27.37
C GLY A 11 -31.63 -9.22 25.90
N VAL A 12 -31.71 -8.24 25.00
CA VAL A 12 -31.59 -8.47 23.55
C VAL A 12 -30.11 -8.41 23.16
N ASP A 13 -29.66 -9.41 22.42
CA ASP A 13 -28.30 -9.47 21.91
C ASP A 13 -28.17 -8.67 20.60
N HIS A 14 -27.09 -7.91 20.49
CA HIS A 14 -26.72 -7.08 19.36
C HIS A 14 -25.30 -7.40 18.92
N ASP A 15 -25.08 -7.38 17.61
CA ASP A 15 -23.76 -7.40 17.00
C ASP A 15 -23.33 -5.96 16.72
N LEU A 16 -22.39 -5.46 17.52
CA LEU A 16 -21.95 -4.06 17.47
C LEU A 16 -20.78 -3.86 16.51
N ALA A 17 -20.91 -2.87 15.63
CA ALA A 17 -19.82 -2.33 14.81
C ALA A 17 -19.09 -1.16 15.49
N HIS A 18 -19.71 -0.55 16.51
CA HIS A 18 -19.17 0.60 17.24
C HIS A 18 -19.67 0.61 18.70
N TYR A 19 -18.93 1.26 19.60
CA TYR A 19 -19.26 1.33 21.04
C TYR A 19 -20.44 2.26 21.39
N GLN A 20 -20.89 3.10 20.47
CA GLN A 20 -21.88 4.15 20.73
C GLN A 20 -23.17 3.66 21.44
N PRO A 21 -23.78 2.51 21.09
CA PRO A 21 -24.99 2.01 21.74
C PRO A 21 -24.80 1.71 23.22
N ILE A 22 -23.59 1.30 23.63
CA ILE A 22 -23.26 1.08 25.05
C ILE A 22 -23.25 2.43 25.79
N ILE A 23 -22.68 3.47 25.17
CA ILE A 23 -22.63 4.84 25.73
C ILE A 23 -24.02 5.48 25.78
N ASP A 24 -24.82 5.31 24.73
CA ASP A 24 -26.19 5.81 24.69
C ASP A 24 -27.02 5.19 25.82
N GLU A 25 -26.83 3.89 26.11
CA GLU A 25 -27.49 3.25 27.25
C GLU A 25 -26.99 3.79 28.59
N VAL A 26 -25.68 4.05 28.74
CA VAL A 26 -25.12 4.70 29.94
C VAL A 26 -25.82 6.04 30.18
N SER A 27 -25.85 6.92 29.18
CA SER A 27 -26.48 8.25 29.30
C SER A 27 -27.98 8.17 29.58
N ALA A 28 -28.69 7.19 28.98
CA ALA A 28 -30.10 6.97 29.27
C ALA A 28 -30.34 6.55 30.73
N ILE A 29 -29.50 5.67 31.26
CA ILE A 29 -29.62 5.20 32.65
C ILE A 29 -29.24 6.31 33.64
N GLU A 30 -28.20 7.11 33.36
CA GLU A 30 -27.82 8.26 34.18
C GLU A 30 -28.97 9.27 34.29
N ALA A 31 -29.59 9.64 33.16
CA ALA A 31 -30.75 10.52 33.16
C ALA A 31 -31.94 9.94 33.95
N GLU A 32 -32.16 8.62 33.87
CA GLU A 32 -33.19 7.97 34.67
C GLU A 32 -32.86 7.94 36.17
N VAL A 33 -31.59 7.81 36.55
CA VAL A 33 -31.15 7.90 37.95
C VAL A 33 -31.39 9.32 38.48
N ASP A 34 -30.99 10.34 37.72
CA ASP A 34 -31.21 11.74 38.07
C ASP A 34 -32.70 12.04 38.32
N ALA A 35 -33.58 11.51 37.48
CA ALA A 35 -35.03 11.63 37.66
C ALA A 35 -35.56 10.94 38.93
N GLN A 36 -34.89 9.90 39.44
CA GLN A 36 -35.28 9.25 40.70
C GLN A 36 -34.80 10.00 41.95
N LEU A 37 -33.82 10.91 41.83
CA LEU A 37 -33.28 11.63 42.99
C LEU A 37 -34.35 12.46 43.70
N THR A 38 -35.27 13.08 42.95
CA THR A 38 -36.42 13.81 43.54
C THR A 38 -37.34 12.89 44.36
N GLY A 39 -37.45 11.61 43.99
CA GLY A 39 -38.21 10.62 44.75
C GLY A 39 -37.60 10.30 46.12
N LEU A 40 -36.27 10.44 46.26
CA LEU A 40 -35.57 10.26 47.54
C LEU A 40 -35.85 11.39 48.54
N GLU A 41 -36.20 12.57 48.05
CA GLU A 41 -36.53 13.75 48.84
C GLU A 41 -38.01 13.78 49.29
N SER A 42 -38.83 12.85 48.79
CA SER A 42 -40.25 12.75 49.14
C SER A 42 -40.46 12.52 50.63
N ALA A 43 -41.52 13.10 51.20
CA ALA A 43 -41.95 12.83 52.58
C ALA A 43 -42.55 11.42 52.76
N ASP A 44 -43.05 10.80 51.67
CA ASP A 44 -43.60 9.46 51.68
C ASP A 44 -42.49 8.38 51.66
N ARG A 45 -42.51 7.48 52.65
CA ARG A 45 -41.57 6.37 52.75
C ARG A 45 -41.67 5.40 51.57
N ALA A 46 -42.87 5.10 51.10
CA ALA A 46 -43.06 4.15 50.00
C ALA A 46 -42.41 4.68 48.71
N VAL A 47 -42.55 5.98 48.44
CA VAL A 47 -41.92 6.65 47.30
C VAL A 47 -40.39 6.61 47.41
N ARG A 48 -39.83 6.88 48.60
CA ARG A 48 -38.37 6.80 48.82
C ARG A 48 -37.83 5.38 48.63
N ASP A 49 -38.53 4.38 49.16
CA ASP A 49 -38.11 2.97 49.06
C ASP A 49 -38.16 2.48 47.60
N GLN A 50 -39.19 2.90 46.84
CA GLN A 50 -39.28 2.63 45.40
C GLN A 50 -38.15 3.30 44.61
N ALA A 51 -37.85 4.58 44.89
CA ALA A 51 -36.76 5.31 44.26
C ALA A 51 -35.40 4.65 44.54
N ARG A 52 -35.15 4.22 45.79
CA ARG A 52 -33.92 3.48 46.17
C ARG A 52 -33.77 2.19 45.38
N ALA A 53 -34.81 1.35 45.35
CA ALA A 53 -34.78 0.09 44.62
C ALA A 53 -34.52 0.30 43.11
N ALA A 54 -35.11 1.35 42.53
CA ALA A 54 -34.92 1.69 41.13
C ALA A 54 -33.49 2.20 40.84
N ILE A 55 -32.91 3.02 41.74
CA ILE A 55 -31.53 3.49 41.65
C ILE A 55 -30.55 2.32 41.79
N ASP A 56 -30.75 1.42 42.77
CA ASP A 56 -29.86 0.27 42.98
C ASP A 56 -29.83 -0.66 41.76
N LYS A 57 -31.00 -0.95 41.18
CA LYS A 57 -31.10 -1.73 39.93
C LYS A 57 -30.32 -1.07 38.78
N ARG A 58 -30.46 0.25 38.62
CA ARG A 58 -29.76 1.02 37.57
C ARG A 58 -28.27 1.09 37.81
N ARG A 59 -27.84 1.26 39.05
CA ARG A 59 -26.44 1.25 39.44
C ARG A 59 -25.77 -0.09 39.12
N HIS A 60 -26.46 -1.20 39.36
CA HIS A 60 -25.98 -2.52 38.92
C HIS A 60 -25.80 -2.61 37.40
N ARG A 61 -26.74 -2.05 36.62
CA ARG A 61 -26.61 -2.01 35.16
C ARG A 61 -25.46 -1.11 34.70
N LEU A 62 -25.24 0.05 35.31
CA LEU A 62 -24.10 0.91 35.01
C LEU A 62 -22.76 0.20 35.25
N VAL A 63 -22.65 -0.61 36.31
CA VAL A 63 -21.46 -1.45 36.56
C VAL A 63 -21.25 -2.47 35.43
N GLN A 64 -22.34 -3.10 34.94
CA GLN A 64 -22.26 -4.00 33.79
C GLN A 64 -21.83 -3.26 32.51
N LEU A 65 -22.41 -2.10 32.22
CA LEU A 65 -22.04 -1.30 31.05
C LEU A 65 -20.58 -0.85 31.09
N HIS A 66 -20.05 -0.49 32.26
CA HIS A 66 -18.63 -0.19 32.41
C HIS A 66 -17.75 -1.40 32.07
N ALA A 67 -18.13 -2.60 32.50
CA ALA A 67 -17.45 -3.83 32.13
C ALA A 67 -17.57 -4.13 30.62
N ASP A 68 -18.72 -3.82 30.00
CA ASP A 68 -18.93 -3.98 28.56
C ASP A 68 -18.07 -3.01 27.74
N ILE A 69 -17.87 -1.77 28.20
CA ILE A 69 -16.93 -0.81 27.57
C ILE A 69 -15.51 -1.36 27.61
N LEU A 70 -15.07 -1.92 28.74
CA LEU A 70 -13.75 -2.54 28.85
C LEU A 70 -13.61 -3.75 27.90
N ARG A 71 -14.66 -4.59 27.80
CA ARG A 71 -14.70 -5.70 26.84
C ARG A 71 -14.63 -5.21 25.40
N TRP A 72 -15.34 -4.13 25.07
CA TRP A 72 -15.29 -3.51 23.75
C TRP A 72 -13.88 -3.02 23.43
N ASN A 73 -13.24 -2.28 24.34
CA ASN A 73 -11.89 -1.76 24.13
C ASN A 73 -10.88 -2.88 23.86
N ASN A 74 -10.95 -3.98 24.63
CA ASN A 74 -10.09 -5.15 24.40
C ASN A 74 -10.37 -5.81 23.04
N HIS A 75 -11.64 -5.88 22.62
CA HIS A 75 -12.00 -6.42 21.31
C HIS A 75 -11.50 -5.52 20.17
N ALA A 76 -11.71 -4.20 20.27
CA ALA A 76 -11.26 -3.23 19.28
C ALA A 76 -9.73 -3.23 19.15
N GLU A 77 -9.01 -3.32 20.27
CA GLU A 77 -7.55 -3.48 20.26
C GLU A 77 -7.13 -4.77 19.55
N ALA A 78 -7.77 -5.90 19.87
CA ALA A 78 -7.46 -7.18 19.24
C ALA A 78 -7.72 -7.16 17.73
N GLU A 79 -8.84 -6.59 17.28
CA GLU A 79 -9.15 -6.44 15.85
C GLU A 79 -8.13 -5.53 15.15
N MET A 80 -7.74 -4.41 15.78
CA MET A 80 -6.73 -3.51 15.21
C MET A 80 -5.35 -4.18 15.07
N ARG A 81 -4.93 -4.93 16.09
CA ARG A 81 -3.67 -5.71 16.05
C ARG A 81 -3.73 -6.81 14.98
N SER A 82 -4.88 -7.44 14.81
CA SER A 82 -5.12 -8.43 13.75
C SER A 82 -5.02 -7.79 12.36
N ALA A 83 -5.66 -6.63 12.16
CA ALA A 83 -5.60 -5.87 10.92
C ALA A 83 -4.16 -5.43 10.59
N ALA A 84 -3.42 -4.91 11.57
CA ALA A 84 -2.01 -4.55 11.41
C ALA A 84 -1.14 -5.75 11.01
N THR A 85 -1.37 -6.91 11.63
CA THR A 85 -0.65 -8.16 11.31
C THR A 85 -0.96 -8.61 9.87
N ALA A 86 -2.23 -8.58 9.47
CA ALA A 86 -2.65 -8.92 8.13
C ALA A 86 -2.03 -7.97 7.09
N LEU A 87 -2.04 -6.67 7.36
CA LEU A 87 -1.44 -5.64 6.51
C LEU A 87 0.08 -5.84 6.37
N ALA A 88 0.79 -6.11 7.47
CA ALA A 88 2.21 -6.44 7.42
C ALA A 88 2.50 -7.68 6.56
N GLY A 89 1.64 -8.71 6.61
CA GLY A 89 1.73 -9.88 5.74
C GLY A 89 1.48 -9.58 4.26
N GLN A 90 0.54 -8.67 3.96
CA GLN A 90 0.32 -8.18 2.59
C GLN A 90 1.54 -7.43 2.06
N ILE A 91 2.21 -6.63 2.90
CA ILE A 91 3.45 -5.92 2.51
C ILE A 91 4.56 -6.91 2.16
N ASP A 92 4.75 -7.96 2.96
CA ASP A 92 5.74 -9.00 2.64
C ASP A 92 5.45 -9.71 1.32
N THR A 93 4.17 -9.99 1.05
CA THR A 93 3.73 -10.58 -0.22
C THR A 93 4.02 -9.66 -1.40
N LEU A 94 3.71 -8.37 -1.26
CA LEU A 94 4.00 -7.35 -2.28
C LEU A 94 5.51 -7.21 -2.52
N SER A 95 6.31 -7.14 -1.45
CA SER A 95 7.77 -7.06 -1.53
C SER A 95 8.34 -8.26 -2.28
N ALA A 96 7.83 -9.46 -2.03
CA ALA A 96 8.21 -10.66 -2.76
C ALA A 96 7.84 -10.60 -4.25
N ALA A 97 6.62 -10.13 -4.57
CA ALA A 97 6.14 -10.00 -5.95
C ALA A 97 6.94 -8.95 -6.75
N LEU A 98 7.38 -7.87 -6.11
CA LEU A 98 8.10 -6.77 -6.76
C LEU A 98 9.63 -6.93 -6.78
N LYS A 99 10.18 -8.06 -6.34
CA LYS A 99 11.65 -8.33 -6.34
C LYS A 99 12.31 -8.05 -7.70
N ASP A 100 11.66 -8.49 -8.76
CA ASP A 100 12.18 -8.36 -10.12
C ASP A 100 12.15 -6.90 -10.62
N MET A 101 11.06 -6.19 -10.33
CA MET A 101 10.94 -4.76 -10.63
C MET A 101 11.95 -3.94 -9.82
N ARG A 102 12.15 -4.27 -8.54
CA ARG A 102 13.16 -3.64 -7.67
C ARG A 102 14.57 -3.81 -8.24
N LEU A 103 14.89 -4.99 -8.75
CA LEU A 103 16.16 -5.24 -9.41
C LEU A 103 16.31 -4.38 -10.67
N LEU A 104 15.28 -4.35 -11.52
CA LEU A 104 15.25 -3.55 -12.75
C LEU A 104 15.45 -2.07 -12.47
N VAL A 105 14.62 -1.48 -11.61
CA VAL A 105 14.71 -0.06 -11.24
C VAL A 105 16.08 0.25 -10.65
N GLY A 106 16.57 -0.60 -9.74
CA GLY A 106 17.88 -0.42 -9.13
C GLY A 106 19.04 -0.45 -10.12
N LEU A 107 18.94 -1.24 -11.20
CA LEU A 107 19.94 -1.27 -12.28
C LEU A 107 19.94 0.04 -13.07
N HIS A 108 18.75 0.53 -13.45
CA HIS A 108 18.60 1.79 -14.17
C HIS A 108 19.09 2.98 -13.35
N ASP A 109 18.76 3.04 -12.06
CA ASP A 109 19.21 4.10 -11.17
C ASP A 109 20.72 4.04 -10.89
N GLU A 110 21.29 2.84 -10.74
CA GLU A 110 22.74 2.68 -10.61
C GLU A 110 23.46 3.15 -11.87
N HIS A 111 23.00 2.75 -13.05
CA HIS A 111 23.60 3.19 -14.30
C HIS A 111 23.49 4.71 -14.51
N ALA A 112 22.32 5.30 -14.22
CA ALA A 112 22.11 6.74 -14.29
C ALA A 112 23.07 7.50 -13.36
N ARG A 113 23.28 7.02 -12.12
CA ARG A 113 24.26 7.60 -11.19
C ARG A 113 25.69 7.55 -11.74
N LEU A 114 26.12 6.40 -12.25
CA LEU A 114 27.47 6.24 -12.84
C LEU A 114 27.72 7.23 -14.00
N LEU A 115 26.70 7.49 -14.82
CA LEU A 115 26.78 8.47 -15.91
C LEU A 115 26.74 9.92 -15.42
N HIS A 116 25.97 10.20 -14.36
CA HIS A 116 25.87 11.53 -13.75
C HIS A 116 27.17 11.95 -13.08
N ASP A 117 27.77 11.07 -12.27
CA ASP A 117 29.03 11.34 -11.55
C ASP A 117 30.21 11.57 -12.49
N SER A 118 30.09 11.15 -13.74
CA SER A 118 31.08 11.28 -14.79
C SER A 118 30.63 12.21 -15.93
N ARG A 119 29.66 13.11 -15.65
CA ARG A 119 29.03 13.98 -16.66
C ARG A 119 30.03 14.87 -17.40
N ASP A 120 30.94 15.48 -16.66
CA ASP A 120 31.84 16.53 -17.16
C ASP A 120 33.27 16.05 -17.43
N ALA A 121 33.53 14.73 -17.27
CA ALA A 121 34.84 14.12 -17.44
C ALA A 121 34.75 12.82 -18.26
N PRO A 122 34.90 12.90 -19.61
CA PRO A 122 34.76 11.74 -20.50
C PRO A 122 35.72 10.58 -20.17
N ASP A 123 36.97 10.90 -19.81
CA ASP A 123 37.97 9.89 -19.45
C ASP A 123 37.59 9.16 -18.15
N GLN A 124 37.03 9.91 -17.19
CA GLN A 124 36.53 9.35 -15.94
C GLN A 124 35.29 8.48 -16.17
N ARG A 125 34.40 8.87 -17.10
CA ARG A 125 33.26 8.03 -17.52
C ARG A 125 33.75 6.72 -18.10
N GLN A 126 34.70 6.78 -19.02
CA GLN A 126 35.23 5.59 -19.68
C GLN A 126 35.92 4.65 -18.67
N ALA A 127 36.74 5.20 -17.76
CA ALA A 127 37.37 4.42 -16.69
C ALA A 127 36.32 3.78 -15.75
N THR A 128 35.29 4.52 -15.37
CA THR A 128 34.18 4.01 -14.54
C THR A 128 33.44 2.88 -15.24
N LEU A 129 33.12 3.02 -16.52
CA LEU A 129 32.37 2.02 -17.29
C LEU A 129 33.22 0.78 -17.63
N ALA A 130 34.54 0.93 -17.75
CA ALA A 130 35.50 -0.16 -17.96
C ALA A 130 35.80 -0.98 -16.69
N GLY A 131 35.37 -0.49 -15.51
CA GLY A 131 35.48 -1.24 -14.27
C GLY A 131 34.65 -2.53 -14.27
N PRO A 132 34.87 -3.43 -13.29
CA PRO A 132 34.12 -4.69 -13.20
C PRO A 132 32.63 -4.44 -12.97
N ALA A 133 31.79 -5.31 -13.55
CA ALA A 133 30.34 -5.28 -13.36
C ALA A 133 29.95 -5.22 -11.88
N THR A 134 28.93 -4.44 -11.57
CA THR A 134 28.47 -4.25 -10.19
C THR A 134 27.81 -5.53 -9.66
N PRO A 135 27.73 -5.73 -8.32
CA PRO A 135 27.01 -6.87 -7.75
C PRO A 135 25.56 -6.98 -8.24
N ARG A 136 24.89 -5.85 -8.47
CA ARG A 136 23.51 -5.82 -8.99
C ARG A 136 23.46 -6.27 -10.46
N GLN A 137 24.39 -5.81 -11.30
CA GLN A 137 24.51 -6.28 -12.67
C GLN A 137 24.81 -7.79 -12.73
N MET A 138 25.72 -8.27 -11.88
CA MET A 138 26.04 -9.70 -11.79
C MET A 138 24.85 -10.54 -11.34
N LEU A 139 24.06 -10.06 -10.38
CA LEU A 139 22.81 -10.72 -9.96
C LEU A 139 21.80 -10.79 -11.11
N ALA A 140 21.60 -9.69 -11.84
CA ALA A 140 20.68 -9.65 -12.98
C ALA A 140 21.12 -10.59 -14.11
N LEU A 141 22.42 -10.61 -14.41
CA LEU A 141 23.01 -11.57 -15.34
C LEU A 141 22.77 -13.01 -14.87
N ALA A 142 22.95 -13.31 -13.58
CA ALA A 142 22.73 -14.66 -13.05
C ALA A 142 21.27 -15.13 -13.25
N LEU A 143 20.29 -14.24 -13.04
CA LEU A 143 18.85 -14.53 -13.13
C LEU A 143 18.29 -14.63 -14.56
N THR A 144 19.07 -14.28 -15.58
CA THR A 144 18.65 -14.40 -16.98
C THR A 144 18.95 -15.78 -17.57
N HIS A 145 18.13 -16.23 -18.53
CA HIS A 145 18.31 -17.50 -19.24
C HIS A 145 18.40 -17.26 -20.75
N GLY A 146 19.03 -18.18 -21.49
CA GLY A 146 18.81 -18.32 -22.94
C GLY A 146 19.83 -17.69 -23.90
N THR A 147 20.80 -16.92 -23.45
CA THR A 147 21.85 -16.35 -24.31
C THR A 147 23.24 -16.44 -23.66
N MET A 148 24.29 -16.47 -24.49
CA MET A 148 25.67 -16.51 -23.99
C MET A 148 25.96 -15.21 -23.23
N LYS A 149 26.19 -15.35 -21.92
CA LYS A 149 26.49 -14.24 -21.02
C LYS A 149 27.98 -13.87 -21.14
N PRO A 150 28.35 -12.60 -20.99
CA PRO A 150 29.75 -12.24 -20.82
C PRO A 150 30.28 -12.89 -19.53
N GLN A 151 31.45 -13.55 -19.61
CA GLN A 151 32.00 -14.32 -18.48
C GLN A 151 32.71 -13.44 -17.43
N THR A 152 33.25 -12.29 -17.85
CA THR A 152 33.88 -11.28 -16.98
C THR A 152 33.55 -9.87 -17.48
N PRO A 153 32.28 -9.46 -17.45
CA PRO A 153 31.89 -8.20 -18.06
C PRO A 153 32.41 -7.00 -17.28
N THR A 154 32.80 -5.98 -18.03
CA THR A 154 32.84 -4.61 -17.53
C THR A 154 31.43 -4.09 -17.25
N ARG A 155 31.29 -2.97 -16.53
CA ARG A 155 29.98 -2.35 -16.26
C ARG A 155 29.25 -1.99 -17.55
N ALA A 156 29.97 -1.51 -18.56
CA ALA A 156 29.41 -1.21 -19.88
C ALA A 156 28.92 -2.48 -20.60
N GLU A 157 29.72 -3.54 -20.64
CA GLU A 157 29.35 -4.79 -21.32
C GLU A 157 28.16 -5.46 -20.64
N ALA A 158 28.15 -5.52 -19.31
CA ALA A 158 27.03 -6.04 -18.55
C ALA A 158 25.75 -5.22 -18.82
N TRP A 159 25.85 -3.89 -18.79
CA TRP A 159 24.72 -3.01 -19.06
C TRP A 159 24.16 -3.19 -20.48
N ALA A 160 25.03 -3.12 -21.49
CA ALA A 160 24.67 -3.27 -22.89
C ALA A 160 23.99 -4.62 -23.15
N TRP A 161 24.50 -5.69 -22.56
CA TRP A 161 23.88 -7.00 -22.65
C TRP A 161 22.51 -7.02 -21.95
N LEU A 162 22.40 -6.49 -20.72
CA LEU A 162 21.14 -6.48 -19.97
C LEU A 162 20.04 -5.70 -20.69
N ILE A 163 20.31 -4.48 -21.17
CA ILE A 163 19.31 -3.66 -21.88
C ILE A 163 18.92 -4.20 -23.25
N SER A 164 19.70 -5.15 -23.80
CA SER A 164 19.32 -5.88 -25.02
C SER A 164 18.27 -6.96 -24.74
N GLN A 165 18.10 -7.37 -23.46
CA GLN A 165 17.09 -8.33 -23.07
C GLN A 165 15.74 -7.61 -22.88
N PRO A 166 14.62 -8.15 -23.43
CA PRO A 166 13.30 -7.52 -23.33
C PRO A 166 12.89 -7.17 -21.89
N ARG A 167 13.27 -8.04 -20.94
CA ARG A 167 12.97 -7.87 -19.51
C ARG A 167 13.55 -6.58 -18.91
N PHE A 168 14.75 -6.15 -19.30
CA PHE A 168 15.44 -5.01 -18.68
C PHE A 168 15.46 -3.76 -19.57
N HIS A 169 14.99 -3.88 -20.81
CA HIS A 169 14.99 -2.81 -21.78
C HIS A 169 14.08 -1.65 -21.36
N ARG A 170 14.64 -0.46 -21.17
CA ARG A 170 13.89 0.81 -21.05
C ARG A 170 14.57 1.85 -21.95
N SER A 171 13.80 2.75 -22.53
CA SER A 171 14.34 3.72 -23.48
C SER A 171 15.10 4.83 -22.73
N PRO A 172 16.31 5.21 -23.16
CA PRO A 172 17.10 6.22 -22.47
C PRO A 172 16.62 7.66 -22.72
N VAL A 173 15.63 7.89 -23.59
CA VAL A 173 15.19 9.22 -24.03
C VAL A 173 13.76 9.49 -23.53
N SER A 174 13.57 10.60 -22.81
CA SER A 174 12.29 11.02 -22.24
C SER A 174 11.49 12.02 -23.10
N ASP A 175 12.09 12.61 -24.14
CA ASP A 175 11.44 13.66 -24.92
C ASP A 175 10.46 13.11 -25.96
N GLY A 176 9.20 13.57 -25.90
CA GLY A 176 8.16 13.24 -26.88
C GLY A 176 7.37 11.96 -26.61
N GLY A 177 7.25 11.54 -25.34
CA GLY A 177 6.54 10.32 -24.92
C GLY A 177 5.13 10.18 -25.50
N TRP A 178 4.71 8.95 -25.78
CA TRP A 178 3.39 8.67 -26.35
C TRP A 178 2.34 8.42 -25.26
N PHE A 179 2.73 7.78 -24.16
CA PHE A 179 1.82 7.40 -23.10
C PHE A 179 1.53 8.60 -22.19
N ALA A 180 0.26 8.97 -22.03
CA ALA A 180 -0.15 9.97 -21.05
C ALA A 180 -0.22 9.33 -19.67
N TRP A 181 0.47 9.90 -18.70
CA TRP A 181 0.45 9.44 -17.32
C TRP A 181 0.26 10.63 -16.38
N VAL A 182 -0.44 10.42 -15.28
CA VAL A 182 -0.57 11.41 -14.20
C VAL A 182 0.03 10.77 -12.96
N ASP A 183 1.04 11.43 -12.39
CA ASP A 183 1.68 10.91 -11.19
C ASP A 183 0.77 11.04 -9.95
N PRO A 184 1.09 10.38 -8.83
CA PRO A 184 0.30 10.50 -7.59
C PRO A 184 0.21 11.93 -7.03
N ALA A 185 1.05 12.86 -7.47
CA ALA A 185 0.99 14.28 -7.10
C ALA A 185 0.12 15.11 -8.04
N GLY A 186 -0.46 14.51 -9.09
CA GLY A 186 -1.34 15.15 -10.05
C GLY A 186 -0.62 15.79 -11.24
N HIS A 187 0.69 15.61 -11.40
CA HIS A 187 1.40 16.15 -12.55
C HIS A 187 1.25 15.26 -13.77
N SER A 188 0.99 15.88 -14.92
CA SER A 188 0.87 15.18 -16.20
C SER A 188 2.22 14.99 -16.88
N HIS A 189 2.48 13.76 -17.31
CA HIS A 189 3.72 13.32 -17.94
C HIS A 189 3.43 12.64 -19.29
N ARG A 190 4.44 12.65 -20.15
CA ARG A 190 4.46 11.88 -21.40
C ARG A 190 5.60 10.87 -21.36
N LEU A 191 5.25 9.59 -21.29
CA LEU A 191 6.20 8.50 -21.09
C LEU A 191 6.46 7.73 -22.40
N HIS A 192 7.71 7.29 -22.57
CA HIS A 192 8.10 6.36 -23.65
C HIS A 192 8.17 4.91 -23.19
N ASP A 193 8.48 4.71 -21.92
CA ASP A 193 8.64 3.43 -21.26
C ASP A 193 8.06 3.51 -19.83
N PRO A 194 7.81 2.36 -19.17
CA PRO A 194 7.13 2.34 -17.88
C PRO A 194 8.03 2.67 -16.70
N LEU A 195 9.34 2.92 -16.89
CA LEU A 195 10.30 3.07 -15.80
C LEU A 195 9.93 4.15 -14.77
N PRO A 196 9.35 5.31 -15.14
CA PRO A 196 8.89 6.29 -14.15
C PRO A 196 7.78 5.77 -13.23
N ILE A 197 6.87 4.95 -13.75
CA ILE A 197 5.79 4.30 -12.99
C ILE A 197 6.38 3.22 -12.08
N GLU A 198 7.29 2.40 -12.61
CA GLU A 198 8.01 1.36 -11.85
C GLU A 198 8.82 1.95 -10.69
N ARG A 199 9.53 3.06 -10.94
CA ARG A 199 10.25 3.82 -9.90
C ARG A 199 9.32 4.26 -8.78
N MET A 200 8.17 4.83 -9.13
CA MET A 200 7.18 5.23 -8.13
C MET A 200 6.67 4.01 -7.34
N GLY A 201 6.43 2.88 -8.00
CA GLY A 201 6.06 1.62 -7.35
C GLY A 201 7.11 1.16 -6.33
N ILE A 202 8.40 1.26 -6.67
CA ILE A 202 9.50 0.92 -5.75
C ILE A 202 9.63 1.94 -4.61
N THR A 203 9.40 3.23 -4.87
CA THR A 203 9.34 4.26 -3.81
C THR A 203 8.23 3.96 -2.80
N LEU A 204 7.03 3.64 -3.27
CA LEU A 204 5.91 3.26 -2.39
C LEU A 204 6.21 1.95 -1.64
N LEU A 205 6.82 0.97 -2.29
CA LEU A 205 7.22 -0.27 -1.64
C LEU A 205 8.21 -0.04 -0.49
N VAL A 206 9.19 0.86 -0.66
CA VAL A 206 10.13 1.20 0.43
C VAL A 206 9.38 1.85 1.60
N GLN A 207 8.43 2.75 1.33
CA GLN A 207 7.60 3.34 2.39
C GLN A 207 6.75 2.28 3.12
N LEU A 208 6.17 1.34 2.37
CA LEU A 208 5.43 0.22 2.93
C LEU A 208 6.33 -0.71 3.77
N GLU A 209 7.56 -0.98 3.33
CA GLU A 209 8.50 -1.80 4.12
C GLU A 209 8.91 -1.13 5.43
N THR A 210 9.11 0.19 5.43
CA THR A 210 9.30 0.94 6.68
C THR A 210 8.06 0.83 7.58
N LEU A 211 6.87 1.02 7.00
CA LEU A 211 5.60 0.91 7.73
C LEU A 211 5.37 -0.51 8.28
N ARG A 212 5.77 -1.56 7.56
CA ARG A 212 5.66 -2.95 8.03
C ARG A 212 6.40 -3.15 9.34
N ASP A 213 7.60 -2.58 9.45
CA ASP A 213 8.40 -2.71 10.67
C ASP A 213 7.74 -1.92 11.82
N GLU A 214 7.14 -0.76 11.52
CA GLU A 214 6.33 0.01 12.47
C GLU A 214 5.07 -0.78 12.92
N LEU A 215 4.31 -1.38 12.00
CA LEU A 215 3.10 -2.17 12.29
C LEU A 215 3.37 -3.38 13.19
N ARG A 216 4.58 -3.93 13.15
CA ARG A 216 5.02 -5.06 13.99
C ARG A 216 5.53 -4.65 15.36
N ALA A 217 5.87 -3.38 15.54
CA ALA A 217 6.35 -2.87 16.82
C ALA A 217 5.21 -2.82 17.85
N GLU A 218 5.56 -2.99 19.12
CA GLU A 218 4.63 -2.67 20.20
C GLU A 218 4.48 -1.15 20.29
N GLN A 219 3.29 -0.67 19.96
CA GLN A 219 2.96 0.76 19.96
C GLN A 219 1.55 1.00 20.52
N PRO A 220 1.25 2.24 20.98
CA PRO A 220 -0.08 2.62 21.41
C PRO A 220 -1.13 2.43 20.31
N LEU A 221 -2.38 2.18 20.72
CA LEU A 221 -3.48 1.87 19.79
C LEU A 221 -3.76 3.02 18.81
N ASP A 222 -3.73 4.27 19.27
CA ASP A 222 -3.96 5.44 18.40
C ASP A 222 -2.90 5.55 17.30
N THR A 223 -1.63 5.29 17.65
CA THR A 223 -0.54 5.24 16.66
C THR A 223 -0.75 4.08 15.70
N LEU A 224 -1.10 2.89 16.20
CA LEU A 224 -1.35 1.72 15.37
C LEU A 224 -2.46 1.98 14.35
N PHE A 225 -3.55 2.63 14.77
CA PHE A 225 -4.66 3.02 13.91
C PHE A 225 -4.19 3.89 12.75
N LEU A 226 -3.45 4.98 13.04
CA LEU A 226 -2.93 5.89 12.02
C LEU A 226 -2.00 5.17 11.03
N GLN A 227 -1.19 4.22 11.52
CA GLN A 227 -0.29 3.45 10.66
C GLN A 227 -1.04 2.46 9.77
N VAL A 228 -2.11 1.84 10.27
CA VAL A 228 -3.00 0.99 9.46
C VAL A 228 -3.65 1.82 8.36
N GLU A 229 -4.23 2.99 8.68
CA GLU A 229 -4.84 3.89 7.69
C GLU A 229 -3.84 4.34 6.62
N ARG A 230 -2.65 4.76 7.05
CA ARG A 230 -1.56 5.14 6.14
C ARG A 230 -1.17 3.99 5.21
N GLY A 231 -1.10 2.76 5.73
CA GLY A 231 -0.78 1.60 4.92
C GLY A 231 -1.85 1.27 3.89
N LEU A 232 -3.12 1.36 4.26
CA LEU A 232 -4.24 1.21 3.32
C LEU A 232 -4.16 2.25 2.20
N ALA A 233 -3.93 3.52 2.53
CA ALA A 233 -3.78 4.59 1.53
C ALA A 233 -2.59 4.35 0.59
N LEU A 234 -1.45 3.87 1.10
CA LEU A 234 -0.30 3.49 0.26
C LEU A 234 -0.62 2.30 -0.66
N PHE A 235 -1.37 1.31 -0.18
CA PHE A 235 -1.82 0.20 -1.02
C PHE A 235 -2.78 0.64 -2.13
N ASP A 236 -3.67 1.59 -1.86
CA ASP A 236 -4.53 2.16 -2.89
C ASP A 236 -3.70 2.83 -3.99
N MET A 237 -2.65 3.58 -3.63
CA MET A 237 -1.72 4.15 -4.61
C MET A 237 -0.98 3.06 -5.41
N VAL A 238 -0.53 1.98 -4.75
CA VAL A 238 0.09 0.83 -5.45
C VAL A 238 -0.89 0.20 -6.45
N ASN A 239 -2.17 0.08 -6.09
CA ASN A 239 -3.20 -0.46 -6.99
C ASN A 239 -3.43 0.45 -8.20
N VAL A 240 -3.40 1.77 -8.02
CA VAL A 240 -3.46 2.73 -9.13
C VAL A 240 -2.27 2.55 -10.07
N LEU A 241 -1.04 2.48 -9.54
CA LEU A 241 0.15 2.28 -10.37
C LEU A 241 0.15 0.94 -11.09
N LYS A 242 -0.37 -0.12 -10.46
CA LYS A 242 -0.58 -1.41 -11.12
C LYS A 242 -1.51 -1.27 -12.33
N ALA A 243 -2.64 -0.59 -12.17
CA ALA A 243 -3.56 -0.34 -13.27
C ALA A 243 -2.94 0.52 -14.38
N ASP A 244 -2.08 1.49 -14.04
CA ASP A 244 -1.33 2.28 -15.02
C ASP A 244 -0.30 1.45 -15.79
N LEU A 245 0.42 0.53 -15.13
CA LEU A 245 1.34 -0.41 -15.80
C LEU A 245 0.58 -1.34 -16.75
N GLU A 246 -0.55 -1.90 -16.31
CA GLU A 246 -1.43 -2.73 -17.15
C GLU A 246 -2.03 -1.94 -18.32
N ARG A 247 -2.26 -0.62 -18.15
CA ARG A 247 -2.68 0.26 -19.24
C ARG A 247 -1.53 0.49 -20.22
N PHE A 248 -0.33 0.76 -19.71
CA PHE A 248 0.86 0.97 -20.53
C PHE A 248 1.10 -0.22 -21.44
N ASP A 249 1.10 -1.44 -20.90
CA ASP A 249 1.34 -2.67 -21.66
C ASP A 249 0.29 -2.87 -22.78
N ARG A 250 -1.00 -2.70 -22.47
CA ARG A 250 -2.08 -2.82 -23.46
C ARG A 250 -1.98 -1.79 -24.58
N GLU A 251 -1.66 -0.54 -24.25
CA GLU A 251 -1.52 0.51 -25.26
C GLU A 251 -0.26 0.32 -26.12
N ALA A 252 0.83 -0.18 -25.51
CA ALA A 252 2.06 -0.52 -26.22
C ALA A 252 1.83 -1.64 -27.24
N GLU A 253 1.15 -2.71 -26.85
CA GLU A 253 0.76 -3.81 -27.75
C GLU A 253 -0.14 -3.31 -28.91
N ALA A 254 -1.14 -2.48 -28.60
CA ALA A 254 -2.02 -1.92 -29.62
C ALA A 254 -1.25 -1.07 -30.63
N ARG A 255 -0.27 -0.30 -30.16
CA ARG A 255 0.59 0.54 -30.99
C ARG A 255 1.52 -0.29 -31.88
N ASP A 256 2.15 -1.32 -31.33
CA ASP A 256 3.01 -2.22 -32.11
C ASP A 256 2.21 -2.96 -33.20
N LEU A 257 1.02 -3.46 -32.86
CA LEU A 257 0.11 -4.06 -33.83
C LEU A 257 -0.29 -3.09 -34.95
N ALA A 258 -0.55 -1.83 -34.61
CA ALA A 258 -0.87 -0.79 -35.60
C ALA A 258 0.33 -0.50 -36.52
N ALA A 259 1.54 -0.42 -35.97
CA ALA A 259 2.77 -0.21 -36.74
C ALA A 259 3.04 -1.38 -37.70
N CYS A 260 2.88 -2.62 -37.23
CA CYS A 260 3.00 -3.82 -38.05
C CYS A 260 1.98 -3.85 -39.20
N LYS A 261 0.72 -3.47 -38.92
CA LYS A 261 -0.34 -3.38 -39.95
C LYS A 261 0.00 -2.32 -41.01
N ALA A 262 0.50 -1.15 -40.59
CA ALA A 262 0.90 -0.08 -41.50
C ALA A 262 2.08 -0.52 -42.38
N TYR A 263 3.10 -1.16 -41.80
CA TYR A 263 4.23 -1.70 -42.54
C TYR A 263 3.80 -2.77 -43.55
N ALA A 264 2.93 -3.70 -43.16
CA ALA A 264 2.40 -4.72 -44.07
C ALA A 264 1.58 -4.10 -45.23
N ALA A 265 0.86 -3.02 -44.98
CA ALA A 265 0.14 -2.29 -46.02
C ALA A 265 1.09 -1.61 -47.00
N ASP A 266 2.11 -0.90 -46.50
CA ASP A 266 3.15 -0.24 -47.32
C ASP A 266 3.91 -1.26 -48.20
N TRP A 267 4.31 -2.39 -47.62
CA TRP A 267 4.97 -3.47 -48.35
C TRP A 267 4.10 -4.01 -49.49
N ARG A 268 2.80 -4.26 -49.23
CA ARG A 268 1.86 -4.73 -50.26
C ARG A 268 1.71 -3.69 -51.37
N SER A 269 1.55 -2.41 -51.03
CA SER A 269 1.38 -1.36 -52.04
C SER A 269 2.57 -1.23 -52.97
N ARG A 270 3.80 -1.35 -52.45
CA ARG A 270 5.03 -1.30 -53.24
C ARG A 270 5.15 -2.44 -54.24
N ARG A 271 4.62 -3.63 -53.90
CA ARG A 271 4.67 -4.82 -54.75
C ARG A 271 3.63 -4.80 -55.87
N THR A 272 2.49 -4.14 -55.68
CA THR A 272 1.49 -3.91 -56.74
C THR A 272 1.90 -2.85 -57.76
N MET A 273 2.92 -2.04 -57.47
CA MET A 273 3.46 -1.02 -58.38
C MET A 273 4.68 -1.50 -59.19
N SER A 274 5.18 -2.71 -58.94
CA SER A 274 6.22 -3.39 -59.74
C SER A 274 5.61 -4.45 -60.65
#